data_AF-A0A535N291-F1
#
_entry.id   AF-A0A535N291-F1
#
_cell.length_a   1.000
_cell.length_b   1.000
_cell.length_c   1.000
_cell.angle_alpha   90.00
_cell.angle_beta   90.00
_cell.angle_gamma   90.00
#
_symmetry.space_group_name_H-M   'P 1'
#
loop_
_entity.id
_entity.type
_entity.pdbx_description
1 polymer ?
#
loop_
_entity_poly.entity_id
_entity_poly.type
_entity_poly.pdbx_seq_one_letter_code
_entity_poly.pdbx_strand_id
1 'polypeptide(L)' 'MSEAQAARIVNARVPWALFLPLAALTEAGGVVLLLTGHGIGWAAVAAPLIGLVVMRGPVRPRFEFRQDGVVFRKSA' A
#
# COMPACT_ATOMS: atom_id res chain seq x y z
N MET A 1 21.34 -3.49 -35.11
CA MET A 1 20.03 -2.91 -34.73
C MET A 1 19.80 -3.27 -33.26
N SER A 2 20.22 -2.39 -32.34
CA SER A 2 19.98 -2.60 -30.92
C SER A 2 18.54 -2.20 -30.66
N GLU A 3 17.68 -3.17 -30.42
CA GLU A 3 16.33 -2.89 -29.95
C GLU A 3 16.47 -2.11 -28.65
N ALA A 4 16.13 -0.82 -28.70
CA ALA A 4 15.92 -0.01 -27.53
C ALA A 4 14.80 -0.70 -26.74
N GLN A 5 15.19 -1.57 -25.82
CA GLN A 5 14.31 -2.39 -25.03
C GLN A 5 13.37 -1.46 -24.28
N ALA A 6 12.13 -1.37 -24.76
CA ALA A 6 11.15 -0.40 -24.29
C ALA A 6 11.02 -0.55 -22.77
N ALA A 7 11.38 0.49 -22.02
CA ALA A 7 11.26 0.51 -20.57
C ALA A 7 9.81 0.18 -20.20
N ARG A 8 9.59 -0.82 -19.35
CA ARG A 8 8.23 -1.18 -18.91
C ARG A 8 7.80 -0.17 -17.86
N ILE A 9 6.81 0.66 -18.20
CA ILE A 9 6.25 1.66 -17.30
C ILE A 9 5.01 1.07 -16.61
N VAL A 10 5.01 1.06 -15.27
CA VAL A 10 3.86 0.64 -14.46
C VAL A 10 3.37 1.83 -13.64
N ASN A 11 2.10 2.19 -13.86
CA ASN A 11 1.41 3.22 -13.10
C ASN A 11 0.64 2.56 -11.95
N ALA A 12 1.08 2.76 -10.71
CA ALA A 12 0.37 2.27 -9.54
C ALA A 12 -0.85 3.17 -9.26
N ARG A 13 -2.00 2.77 -9.80
CA ARG A 13 -3.28 3.48 -9.60
C ARG A 13 -3.86 3.28 -8.21
N VAL A 14 -3.57 2.13 -7.59
CA VAL A 14 -4.10 1.70 -6.29
C VAL A 14 -2.96 1.23 -5.37
N PRO A 15 -1.97 2.08 -5.04
CA PRO A 15 -0.85 1.68 -4.20
C PRO A 15 -1.29 1.21 -2.80
N TRP A 16 -2.40 1.76 -2.29
CA TRP A 16 -3.01 1.35 -1.03
C TRP A 16 -3.49 -0.12 -1.02
N ALA A 17 -3.63 -0.78 -2.17
CA ALA A 17 -4.00 -2.20 -2.21
C ALA A 17 -2.94 -3.08 -1.53
N LEU A 18 -1.67 -2.67 -1.55
CA LEU A 18 -0.59 -3.38 -0.86
C LEU A 18 -0.73 -3.34 0.67
N PHE A 19 -1.48 -2.38 1.19
CA PHE A 19 -1.74 -2.25 2.62
C PHE A 19 -2.88 -3.18 3.10
N LEU A 20 -3.77 -3.63 2.21
CA LEU A 20 -4.96 -4.41 2.58
C LEU A 20 -4.68 -5.70 3.37
N PRO A 21 -3.69 -6.53 3.03
CA PRO A 21 -3.43 -7.75 3.80
C PRO A 21 -3.00 -7.44 5.23
N LEU A 22 -2.15 -6.43 5.40
CA LEU A 22 -1.69 -6.00 6.72
C LEU A 22 -2.81 -5.34 7.53
N ALA A 23 -3.62 -4.52 6.87
CA ALA A 23 -4.81 -3.90 7.44
C ALA A 23 -5.77 -4.96 8.00
N ALA A 24 -6.12 -5.96 7.17
CA ALA A 24 -7.03 -7.04 7.55
C ALA A 24 -6.50 -7.86 8.73
N LEU A 25 -5.20 -8.17 8.74
CA LEU A 25 -4.59 -8.89 9.86
C LEU A 25 -4.64 -8.08 11.16
N THR A 26 -4.42 -6.77 11.06
CA THR A 26 -4.45 -5.86 12.21
C THR A 26 -5.87 -5.72 12.77
N GLU A 27 -6.88 -5.59 11.91
CA GLU A 27 -8.29 -5.55 12.32
C GLU A 27 -8.71 -6.87 12.97
N ALA A 28 -8.36 -8.02 12.37
CA ALA A 28 -8.66 -9.33 12.91
C ALA A 28 -8.05 -9.52 14.31
N GLY A 29 -6.78 -9.14 14.49
CA GLY A 29 -6.12 -9.14 15.80
C GLY A 29 -6.81 -8.20 16.80
N GLY A 30 -7.21 -7.01 16.36
CA GLY A 30 -7.98 -6.06 17.17
C GLY A 30 -9.32 -6.61 17.64
N VAL A 31 -10.05 -7.31 16.76
CA VAL A 31 -11.30 -7.99 17.13
C VAL A 31 -11.06 -9.07 18.18
N VAL A 32 -10.02 -9.92 18.01
CA VAL A 32 -9.66 -10.93 19.01
C VAL A 32 -9.34 -10.28 20.36
N LEU A 33 -8.61 -9.16 20.36
CA LEU A 33 -8.31 -8.41 21.59
C LEU A 33 -9.57 -7.88 22.27
N LEU A 34 -10.53 -7.34 21.52
CA LEU A 34 -11.82 -6.90 22.06
C LEU A 34 -12.61 -8.06 22.66
N LEU A 35 -12.70 -9.19 21.94
CA LEU A 35 -13.40 -10.39 22.40
C LEU A 35 -12.79 -11.00 23.67
N THR A 36 -11.51 -10.75 23.92
CA THR A 36 -10.78 -11.19 25.13
C THR A 36 -10.73 -10.12 26.23
N GLY A 37 -11.44 -8.99 26.07
CA GLY A 37 -11.54 -7.94 27.08
C GLY A 37 -10.40 -6.91 27.08
N HIS A 38 -9.54 -6.91 26.07
CA HIS A 38 -8.44 -5.95 25.94
C HIS A 38 -8.89 -4.69 25.21
N GLY A 39 -9.00 -3.57 25.94
CA GLY A 39 -9.47 -2.29 25.38
C GLY A 39 -8.62 -1.72 24.24
N ILE A 40 -7.33 -2.09 24.14
CA ILE A 40 -6.44 -1.70 23.04
C ILE A 40 -6.93 -2.23 21.67
N GLY A 41 -7.79 -3.26 21.66
CA GLY A 41 -8.39 -3.78 20.43
C GLY A 41 -9.13 -2.70 19.63
N TRP A 42 -9.69 -1.67 20.27
CA TRP A 42 -10.31 -0.53 19.59
C TRP A 42 -9.31 0.25 18.73
N ALA A 43 -8.10 0.48 19.24
CA ALA A 43 -7.05 1.17 18.50
C ALA A 43 -6.57 0.31 17.31
N ALA A 44 -6.44 -1.00 17.52
CA ALA A 44 -6.05 -1.94 16.46
C ALA A 44 -7.10 -2.02 15.33
N VAL A 45 -8.40 -1.95 15.65
CA VAL A 45 -9.47 -1.89 14.64
C VAL A 45 -9.50 -0.52 13.92
N ALA A 46 -9.28 0.58 14.64
CA ALA A 46 -9.37 1.92 14.04
C ALA A 46 -8.17 2.30 13.17
N ALA A 47 -6.96 1.84 13.52
CA ALA A 47 -5.72 2.26 12.84
C ALA A 47 -5.69 1.95 11.33
N PRO A 48 -6.13 0.77 10.85
CA PRO A 48 -6.16 0.46 9.43
C PRO A 48 -7.12 1.34 8.62
N LEU A 49 -8.27 1.72 9.19
CA LEU A 49 -9.21 2.65 8.57
C LEU A 49 -8.55 4.03 8.35
N ILE A 50 -7.87 4.54 9.37
CA ILE A 50 -7.12 5.81 9.29
C ILE A 50 -6.01 5.68 8.23
N GLY A 51 -5.26 4.58 8.24
CA GLY A 51 -4.21 4.29 7.26
C GLY A 51 -4.73 4.30 5.82
N LEU A 52 -5.88 3.68 5.56
CA LEU A 52 -6.51 3.68 4.23
C LEU A 52 -6.94 5.08 3.78
N VAL A 53 -7.50 5.90 4.69
CA VAL A 53 -7.89 7.29 4.38
C VAL A 53 -6.66 8.11 4.01
N VAL A 54 -5.57 8.01 4.78
CA VAL A 54 -4.31 8.72 4.52
C VAL A 54 -3.68 8.26 3.20
N MET A 55 -3.65 6.95 2.94
CA MET A 55 -3.06 6.38 1.73
C MET A 55 -3.89 6.58 0.45
N ARG A 56 -5.18 6.93 0.58
CA ARG A 56 -6.05 7.29 -0.56
C ARG A 56 -5.70 8.64 -1.21
N GLY A 57 -4.69 9.34 -0.72
CA GLY A 57 -4.18 10.59 -1.28
C GLY A 57 -3.76 10.52 -2.77
N PRO A 58 -3.40 11.66 -3.36
CA PRO A 58 -3.18 11.81 -4.80
C PRO A 58 -1.91 11.13 -5.33
N VAL A 59 -1.11 10.50 -4.48
CA VAL A 59 0.17 9.89 -4.86
C VAL A 59 -0.08 8.66 -5.73
N ARG A 60 0.32 8.75 -7.01
CA ARG A 60 0.11 7.71 -8.05
C ARG A 60 1.46 7.29 -8.62
N PRO A 61 2.29 6.58 -7.84
CA PRO A 61 3.69 6.39 -8.18
C PRO A 61 3.86 5.71 -9.53
N ARG A 62 4.85 6.17 -10.30
CA ARG A 62 5.21 5.60 -11.60
C ARG A 62 6.52 4.87 -11.47
N PHE A 63 6.52 3.58 -11.85
CA PHE A 63 7.68 2.72 -11.84
C PHE A 63 8.16 2.49 -13.25
N GLU A 64 9.43 2.78 -13.51
CA GLU A 64 10.08 2.48 -14.78
C GLU A 64 11.08 1.34 -14.56
N PHE A 65 10.78 0.19 -15.13
CA PHE A 65 11.65 -0.99 -15.07
C PHE A 65 12.60 -0.96 -16.27
N ARG A 66 13.90 -0.97 -15.99
CA ARG A 66 15.00 -0.98 -16.95
C ARG A 66 15.92 -2.18 -16.67
N GLN A 67 16.87 -2.45 -17.56
CA GLN A 67 17.84 -3.54 -17.36
C GLN A 67 18.77 -3.30 -16.15
N ASP A 68 19.06 -2.04 -15.85
CA ASP A 68 19.96 -1.58 -14.80
C ASP A 68 19.26 -1.33 -13.45
N GLY A 69 17.92 -1.39 -13.41
CA GLY A 69 17.16 -1.26 -12.16
C GLY A 69 15.77 -0.67 -12.32
N VAL A 70 15.26 -0.08 -11.23
CA VAL A 70 13.93 0.51 -11.14
C VAL A 70 14.03 1.98 -10.76
N VAL A 71 13.43 2.86 -11.55
CA VAL A 71 13.35 4.29 -11.26
C VAL A 71 11.95 4.64 -10.79
N PHE A 72 11.88 5.31 -9.64
CA PHE A 72 10.65 5.87 -9.12
C PHE A 72 10.49 7.31 -9.62
N ARG A 73 9.42 7.60 -10.36
CA ARG A 73 9.08 8.96 -10.77
C ARG A 73 7.90 9.46 -9.95
N LYS A 74 8.08 10.61 -9.30
CA LYS A 74 6.99 11.36 -8.68
C LYS A 74 6.02 11.77 -9.79
N SER A 75 4.74 11.50 -9.59
CA SER A 75 3.68 12.00 -10.45
C SER A 75 3.65 13.53 -10.29
N ALA A 76 3.87 14.25 -11.38
CA ALA A 76 3.64 15.70 -11.45
C ALA A 76 2.15 16.01 -11.27
#